data_AF-A0A023BZ74-F1
#
_entry.id   AF-A0A023BZ74-F1
#
_cell.length_a   1.000
_cell.length_b   1.000
_cell.length_c   1.000
_cell.angle_alpha   90.00
_cell.angle_beta   90.00
_cell.angle_gamma   90.00
#
_symmetry.space_group_name_H-M   'P 1'
#
loop_
_entity.id
_entity.type
_entity.pdbx_description
1 polymer ?
#
loop_
_entity_poly.entity_id
_entity_poly.type
_entity_poly.pdbx_seq_one_letter_code
_entity_poly.pdbx_strand_id
1 'polypeptide(L)'
;MDDRLELFLSELKERCSENNSNEFEYFWEMWGVLWMPWFIEINGESMYFTTNDISQNDLDQLHKDGFIELLKIYDQNEMKDEFDRKRYRLIET
;
A
#
# COMPACT_ATOMS: atom_id res chain seq x y z
N MET A 1 -7.06 16.09 2.73
CA MET A 1 -7.17 14.76 2.13
C MET A 1 -8.47 14.73 1.33
N ASP A 2 -8.56 13.95 0.27
CA ASP A 2 -9.81 13.77 -0.49
C ASP A 2 -10.60 12.58 0.07
N ASP A 3 -11.93 12.58 -0.09
CA ASP A 3 -12.86 11.59 0.45
C ASP A 3 -12.47 10.15 0.08
N ARG A 4 -11.93 9.94 -1.13
CA ARG A 4 -11.46 8.63 -1.58
C ARG A 4 -10.23 8.17 -0.77
N LEU A 5 -9.26 9.05 -0.52
CA LEU A 5 -8.07 8.71 0.27
C LEU A 5 -8.42 8.50 1.76
N GLU A 6 -9.43 9.22 2.26
CA GLU A 6 -10.00 8.99 3.59
C GLU A 6 -10.68 7.62 3.70
N LEU A 7 -11.51 7.25 2.72
CA LEU A 7 -12.14 5.93 2.66
C LEU A 7 -11.10 4.82 2.62
N PHE A 8 -10.09 4.95 1.76
CA PHE A 8 -9.00 4.00 1.68
C PHE A 8 -8.24 3.85 3.00
N LEU A 9 -7.88 4.96 3.66
CA LEU A 9 -7.19 4.92 4.94
C LEU A 9 -8.04 4.22 6.02
N SER A 10 -9.35 4.46 6.03
CA SER A 10 -10.28 3.80 6.94
C SER A 10 -10.30 2.28 6.72
N GLU A 11 -10.46 1.85 5.46
CA GLU A 11 -10.43 0.43 5.11
C GLU A 11 -9.08 -0.20 5.43
N LEU A 12 -7.97 0.50 5.16
CA LEU A 12 -6.63 0.01 5.44
C LEU A 12 -6.44 -0.27 6.93
N LYS A 13 -6.90 0.64 7.79
CA LYS A 13 -6.87 0.45 9.25
C LYS A 13 -7.72 -0.75 9.68
N GLU A 14 -8.92 -0.89 9.11
CA GLU A 14 -9.81 -2.03 9.38
C GLU A 14 -9.15 -3.35 8.97
N ARG A 15 -8.65 -3.46 7.74
CA ARG A 15 -7.98 -4.67 7.23
C ARG A 15 -6.73 -5.03 8.03
N CYS A 16 -5.92 -4.04 8.40
CA CYS A 16 -4.78 -4.23 9.29
C CYS A 16 -5.21 -4.80 10.65
N SER A 17 -6.27 -4.23 11.24
CA SER A 17 -6.84 -4.70 12.51
C SER A 17 -7.38 -6.14 12.39
N GLU A 18 -8.11 -6.47 11.33
CA GLU A 18 -8.64 -7.82 11.07
C GLU A 18 -7.51 -8.86 10.97
N ASN A 19 -6.37 -8.45 10.39
CA ASN A 19 -5.20 -9.30 10.19
C ASN A 19 -4.19 -9.26 11.35
N ASN A 20 -4.51 -8.55 12.45
CA ASN A 20 -3.60 -8.37 13.60
C ASN A 20 -2.20 -7.88 13.19
N SER A 21 -2.13 -6.98 12.21
CA SER A 21 -0.88 -6.40 11.71
C SER A 21 -1.03 -4.91 11.48
N ASN A 22 0.00 -4.15 11.80
CA ASN A 22 0.10 -2.74 11.46
C ASN A 22 0.98 -2.49 10.23
N GLU A 23 1.46 -3.54 9.58
CA GLU A 23 2.31 -3.46 8.39
C GLU A 23 1.57 -3.97 7.17
N PHE A 24 1.82 -3.31 6.04
CA PHE A 24 1.29 -3.71 4.74
C PHE A 24 2.33 -3.51 3.65
N GLU A 25 2.20 -4.28 2.58
CA GLU A 25 3.06 -4.21 1.41
C GLU A 25 2.26 -3.73 0.22
N TYR A 26 2.77 -2.74 -0.49
CA TYR A 26 2.20 -2.20 -1.71
C TYR A 26 3.05 -2.64 -2.91
N PHE A 27 2.37 -3.18 -3.92
CA PHE A 27 2.96 -3.77 -5.12
C PHE A 27 2.48 -3.03 -6.35
N TRP A 28 3.35 -2.85 -7.34
CA TRP A 28 2.95 -2.32 -8.64
C TRP A 28 3.82 -2.90 -9.77
N GLU A 29 3.23 -3.13 -10.94
CA GLU A 29 3.95 -3.66 -12.12
C GLU A 29 4.56 -2.55 -12.98
N MET A 30 5.88 -2.52 -13.16
CA MET A 30 6.53 -1.61 -14.11
C MET A 30 6.44 -2.11 -15.57
N TRP A 31 5.25 -2.12 -16.16
CA TRP A 31 5.12 -2.26 -17.62
C TRP A 31 4.93 -0.90 -18.29
N GLY A 32 5.79 -0.60 -19.26
CA GLY A 32 6.04 0.74 -19.79
C GLY A 32 4.88 1.51 -20.42
N VAL A 33 3.67 0.96 -20.55
CA VAL A 33 2.48 1.72 -21.00
C VAL A 33 1.21 1.02 -20.53
N LEU A 34 0.37 1.72 -19.77
CA LEU A 34 -1.03 1.41 -19.40
C LEU A 34 -1.28 0.44 -18.23
N TRP A 35 -1.89 1.01 -17.18
CA TRP A 35 -2.60 0.35 -16.08
C TRP A 35 -1.77 -0.64 -15.27
N MET A 36 -1.15 -0.13 -14.20
CA MET A 36 -0.43 -0.95 -13.23
C MET A 36 -1.47 -1.46 -12.23
N PRO A 37 -1.82 -2.76 -12.21
CA PRO A 37 -2.60 -3.30 -11.12
C PRO A 37 -1.74 -3.15 -9.87
N TRP A 38 -2.26 -2.41 -8.90
CA TRP A 38 -1.65 -2.30 -7.60
C TRP A 38 -2.29 -3.31 -6.67
N PHE A 39 -1.46 -3.89 -5.82
CA PHE A 39 -1.92 -4.82 -4.80
C PHE A 39 -1.46 -4.33 -3.45
N ILE A 40 -2.28 -4.58 -2.44
CA ILE A 40 -1.88 -4.43 -1.05
C ILE A 40 -1.96 -5.79 -0.40
N GLU A 41 -0.87 -6.19 0.22
CA GLU A 41 -0.84 -7.41 1.04
C GLU A 41 -0.66 -7.05 2.51
N ILE A 42 -1.39 -7.75 3.37
CA ILE A 42 -1.22 -7.70 4.81
C ILE A 42 -0.95 -9.12 5.26
N ASN A 43 0.18 -9.35 5.94
CA ASN A 43 0.65 -10.69 6.32
C ASN A 43 0.74 -11.70 5.16
N GLY A 44 1.00 -11.23 3.94
CA GLY A 44 1.10 -12.07 2.74
C GLY A 44 -0.25 -12.48 2.14
N GLU A 45 -1.36 -11.91 2.62
CA GLU A 45 -2.67 -12.06 2.01
C GLU A 45 -3.03 -10.80 1.22
N SER A 46 -3.41 -10.96 -0.05
CA SER A 46 -3.86 -9.85 -0.89
C SER A 46 -5.23 -9.34 -0.44
N MET A 47 -5.33 -8.04 -0.24
CA MET A 47 -6.49 -7.36 0.32
C MET A 47 -7.31 -6.68 -0.77
N TYR A 48 -8.64 -6.76 -0.66
CA TYR A 48 -9.56 -6.04 -1.53
C TYR A 48 -10.02 -4.75 -0.86
N PHE A 49 -9.91 -3.66 -1.60
CA PHE A 49 -10.36 -2.32 -1.22
C PHE A 49 -11.51 -1.86 -2.12
N THR A 50 -12.41 -1.05 -1.58
CA THR A 50 -13.47 -0.41 -2.37
C THR A 50 -12.89 0.63 -3.32
N THR A 51 -11.82 1.31 -2.88
CA THR A 51 -11.04 2.22 -3.71
C THR A 51 -10.12 1.41 -4.61
N ASN A 52 -10.27 1.52 -5.93
CA ASN A 52 -9.52 0.73 -6.92
C ASN A 52 -8.48 1.54 -7.71
N ASP A 53 -8.33 2.82 -7.40
CA ASP A 53 -7.48 3.79 -8.09
C ASP A 53 -6.42 4.42 -7.15
N ILE A 54 -5.94 3.68 -6.16
CA ILE A 54 -4.82 4.12 -5.31
C ILE A 54 -3.53 4.11 -6.11
N SER A 55 -2.78 5.20 -5.99
CA SER A 55 -1.50 5.40 -6.64
C SER A 55 -0.36 5.53 -5.62
N GLN A 56 0.87 5.47 -6.10
CA GLN A 56 2.04 5.76 -5.29
C GLN A 56 1.99 7.19 -4.68
N ASN A 57 1.42 8.16 -5.40
CA ASN A 57 1.29 9.54 -4.91
C ASN A 57 0.35 9.62 -3.69
N ASP A 58 -0.67 8.76 -3.64
CA ASP A 58 -1.60 8.69 -2.52
C ASP A 58 -0.92 8.16 -1.26
N LEU A 59 -0.09 7.12 -1.40
CA LEU A 59 0.75 6.61 -0.31
C LEU A 59 1.79 7.63 0.14
N ASP A 60 2.40 8.36 -0.79
CA ASP A 60 3.35 9.42 -0.47
C ASP A 60 2.65 10.58 0.29
N GLN A 61 1.39 10.85 -0.01
CA GLN A 61 0.57 11.82 0.72
C GLN A 61 0.27 11.32 2.13
N LEU A 62 -0.19 10.07 2.29
CA LEU A 62 -0.44 9.46 3.61
C LEU A 62 0.83 9.44 4.49
N HIS A 63 1.99 9.22 3.87
CA HIS A 63 3.28 9.27 4.55
C HIS A 63 3.62 10.69 5.03
N LYS A 64 3.44 11.70 4.16
CA LYS A 64 3.65 13.11 4.52
C LYS A 64 2.71 13.58 5.62
N ASP A 65 1.48 13.10 5.61
CA ASP A 65 0.45 13.44 6.60
C ASP A 65 0.63 12.67 7.93
N GLY A 66 1.60 11.74 8.00
CA GLY A 66 1.94 11.02 9.22
C GLY A 66 0.99 9.87 9.56
N PHE A 67 0.25 9.35 8.58
CA PHE A 67 -0.61 8.18 8.77
C PHE A 67 0.13 6.86 8.56
N ILE A 68 1.15 6.87 7.71
CA ILE A 68 1.98 5.70 7.43
C ILE A 68 3.46 6.05 7.45
N GLU A 69 4.30 5.07 7.77
CA GLU A 69 5.75 5.14 7.74
C GLU A 69 6.28 4.15 6.68
N LEU A 70 7.22 4.58 5.83
CA LEU A 70 7.90 3.68 4.89
C LEU A 70 8.97 2.89 5.63
N LEU A 71 8.83 1.56 5.70
CA LEU A 71 9.78 0.67 6.35
C LEU A 71 10.86 0.15 5.40
N LYS A 72 10.46 -0.24 4.18
CA LYS A 72 11.38 -0.83 3.20
C LYS A 72 10.93 -0.55 1.77
N ILE A 73 11.90 -0.28 0.90
CA ILE A 73 11.76 -0.40 -0.55
C ILE A 73 12.52 -1.67 -0.93
N TYR A 74 11.88 -2.60 -1.61
CA TYR A 74 12.55 -3.82 -2.07
C TYR A 74 13.27 -3.53 -3.37
N ASP A 75 14.54 -3.93 -3.44
CA ASP A 75 15.30 -3.83 -4.68
C ASP A 75 14.92 -4.98 -5.62
N GLN A 76 14.97 -4.76 -6.93
CA GLN A 76 14.69 -5.79 -7.93
C GLN A 76 15.59 -7.03 -7.77
N ASN A 77 16.81 -6.87 -7.24
CA ASN A 77 17.70 -8.01 -6.98
C ASN A 77 17.27 -8.85 -5.77
N GLU A 78 16.41 -8.33 -4.89
CA GLU A 78 15.83 -9.07 -3.77
C GLU A 78 14.57 -9.84 -4.20
N MET A 79 13.99 -9.49 -5.35
CA MET A 79 12.74 -10.04 -5.85
C MET A 79 12.99 -10.94 -7.06
N LYS A 80 12.17 -11.99 -7.22
CA LYS A 80 12.25 -12.92 -8.36
C LYS A 80 11.15 -12.67 -9.39
N ASP A 81 10.44 -11.56 -9.24
CA ASP A 81 9.25 -11.19 -9.99
C ASP A 81 9.40 -9.77 -10.55
N GLU A 82 8.48 -9.38 -11.43
CA GLU A 82 8.52 -8.12 -12.19
C GLU A 82 7.81 -6.96 -11.45
N PHE A 83 7.46 -7.16 -10.18
CA PHE A 83 6.78 -6.15 -9.38
C PHE A 83 7.79 -5.38 -8.52
N ASP A 84 7.60 -4.07 -8.46
CA ASP A 84 8.20 -3.32 -7.37
C ASP A 84 7.35 -3.47 -6.12
N ARG A 85 8.01 -3.43 -4.96
CA ARG A 85 7.36 -3.56 -3.65
C ARG A 85 7.86 -2.50 -2.67
N LYS A 86 6.94 -1.94 -1.89
CA LYS A 86 7.24 -1.14 -0.70
C LYS A 86 6.50 -1.68 0.50
N ARG A 87 7.16 -1.70 1.65
CA ARG A 87 6.55 -2.02 2.93
C ARG A 87 6.33 -0.75 3.73
N TYR A 88 5.12 -0.61 4.24
CA TYR A 88 4.69 0.50 5.07
C TYR A 88 4.17 0.00 6.42
N ARG A 89 4.13 0.90 7.40
CA ARG A 89 3.52 0.69 8.70
C ARG A 89 2.48 1.78 8.96
N LEU A 90 1.31 1.42 9.47
CA LEU A 90 0.35 2.37 10.02
C LEU A 90 0.90 3.00 11.31
N ILE A 91 0.86 4.32 11.39
CA ILE A 91 1.17 5.06 12.60
C ILE A 91 -0.12 5.12 13.42
N GLU A 92 -0.14 4.48 14.59
CA GLU A 92 -1.25 4.62 15.54
C GLU A 92 -1.33 6.10 15.95
N THR A 93 -2.44 6.73 15.59
CA THR A 93 -2.76 8.13 15.92
C THR A 93 -3.78 8.18 17.04
#